data_AF-A0A090Z231-F1
#
_entry.id   AF-A0A090Z231-F1
#
_cell.length_a   1.000
_cell.length_b   1.000
_cell.length_c   1.000
_cell.angle_alpha   90.00
_cell.angle_beta   90.00
_cell.angle_gamma   90.00
#
_symmetry.space_group_name_H-M   'P 1'
#
loop_
_entity.id
_entity.type
_entity.pdbx_description
1 polymer ?
#
loop_
_entity_poly.entity_id
_entity_poly.type
_entity_poly.pdbx_seq_one_letter_code
_entity_poly.pdbx_strand_id
1 'polypeptide(L)'
;METVISNEILQEFKDRMRLGDDEDDNLRRILFASNKALIKDCGAYNINEDETFKEIVFERSRYVYNDALEYFAENFLTEINSFGIAKALEEIKLDGD
;
A
#
# COMPACT_ATOMS: atom_id res chain seq x y z
N MET A 1 6.83 -11.85 9.32
CA MET A 1 7.93 -10.92 9.03
C MET A 1 7.38 -9.51 9.10
N GLU A 2 7.99 -8.62 9.87
CA GLU A 2 7.76 -7.19 9.69
C GLU A 2 8.24 -6.84 8.28
N THR A 3 7.33 -6.45 7.39
CA THR A 3 7.70 -5.99 6.06
C THR A 3 8.42 -4.66 6.20
N VAL A 4 9.74 -4.72 6.32
CA VAL A 4 10.60 -3.54 6.26
C VAL A 4 10.43 -2.91 4.88
N ILE A 5 10.11 -1.61 4.83
CA ILE A 5 10.04 -0.86 3.57
C ILE A 5 11.46 -0.80 2.98
N SER A 6 11.63 -1.37 1.80
CA SER A 6 12.93 -1.41 1.12
C SER A 6 13.38 -0.01 0.68
N ASN A 7 14.68 0.15 0.42
CA ASN A 7 15.21 1.42 -0.11
C ASN A 7 14.65 1.74 -1.50
N GLU A 8 14.38 0.70 -2.30
CA GLU A 8 13.77 0.83 -3.63
C GLU A 8 12.34 1.40 -3.52
N ILE A 9 11.49 0.81 -2.67
CA ILE A 9 10.13 1.29 -2.44
C ILE A 9 10.11 2.73 -1.90
N LEU A 10 11.03 3.05 -0.98
CA LEU A 10 11.16 4.42 -0.49
C LEU A 10 11.56 5.38 -1.62
N GLN A 11 12.54 5.01 -2.44
CA GLN A 11 13.02 5.87 -3.52
C GLN A 11 11.93 6.09 -4.57
N GLU A 12 11.21 5.05 -4.97
CA GLU A 12 10.07 5.15 -5.89
C GLU A 12 9.00 6.11 -5.37
N PHE A 13 8.67 6.03 -4.07
CA PHE A 13 7.71 6.95 -3.46
C PHE A 13 8.23 8.40 -3.42
N LYS A 14 9.51 8.60 -3.10
CA LYS A 14 10.14 9.93 -3.13
C LYS A 14 10.14 10.53 -4.52
N ASP A 15 10.48 9.76 -5.54
CA ASP A 15 10.50 10.20 -6.93
C ASP A 15 9.09 10.61 -7.39
N ARG A 16 8.08 9.82 -7.02
CA ARG A 16 6.67 10.15 -7.27
C ARG A 16 6.25 11.47 -6.63
N MET A 17 6.63 11.66 -5.36
CA MET A 17 6.26 12.83 -4.56
C MET A 17 7.18 14.05 -4.79
N ARG A 18 8.28 13.87 -5.53
CA ARG A 18 9.36 14.85 -5.73
C ARG A 18 9.98 15.33 -4.41
N LEU A 19 10.26 14.39 -3.50
CA LEU A 19 10.84 14.65 -2.18
C LEU A 19 12.34 14.33 -2.15
N GLY A 20 13.06 14.98 -1.23
CA GLY A 20 14.47 14.67 -0.91
C GLY A 20 14.61 13.69 0.24
N ASP A 21 15.84 13.51 0.73
CA ASP A 21 16.19 12.48 1.72
C ASP A 21 15.96 12.89 3.19
N ASP A 22 15.64 14.16 3.45
CA ASP A 22 15.57 14.74 4.81
C ASP A 22 14.48 14.11 5.70
N GLU A 23 13.52 13.40 5.11
CA GLU A 23 12.35 12.84 5.80
C GLU A 23 12.21 11.31 5.64
N ASP A 24 13.27 10.63 5.22
CA ASP A 24 13.27 9.17 4.93
C ASP A 24 12.63 8.33 6.05
N ASP A 25 12.95 8.62 7.32
CA ASP A 25 12.39 7.89 8.46
C ASP A 25 10.88 8.08 8.61
N ASN A 26 10.38 9.30 8.34
CA ASN A 26 8.95 9.59 8.37
C ASN A 26 8.24 8.89 7.21
N LEU A 27 8.79 8.99 6.00
CA LEU A 27 8.24 8.36 4.80
C LEU A 27 8.17 6.84 4.94
N ARG A 28 9.20 6.19 5.52
CA ARG A 28 9.16 4.76 5.83
C ARG A 28 8.04 4.39 6.79
N ARG A 29 7.80 5.19 7.83
CA ARG A 29 6.70 4.96 8.79
C ARG A 29 5.34 5.07 8.11
N ILE A 30 5.17 6.09 7.24
CA ILE A 30 3.94 6.29 6.47
C ILE A 30 3.71 5.10 5.52
N LEU A 31 4.70 4.73 4.72
CA LEU A 31 4.62 3.60 3.78
C LEU A 31 4.33 2.29 4.50
N PHE A 32 4.99 2.04 5.63
CA PHE A 32 4.77 0.85 6.45
C PHE A 32 3.33 0.79 6.98
N ALA A 33 2.84 1.88 7.55
CA ALA A 33 1.49 1.96 8.09
C ALA A 33 0.43 1.78 6.98
N SER A 34 0.65 2.37 5.80
CA SER A 34 -0.22 2.19 4.64
C SER A 34 -0.23 0.77 4.10
N ASN A 35 0.94 0.15 3.96
CA ASN A 35 1.05 -1.25 3.55
C ASN A 35 0.33 -2.18 4.53
N LYS A 36 0.53 -1.99 5.84
CA LYS A 36 -0.15 -2.76 6.89
C LYS A 36 -1.67 -2.61 6.86
N ALA A 37 -2.17 -1.39 6.68
CA ALA A 37 -3.60 -1.13 6.59
C ALA A 37 -4.21 -1.83 5.36
N LEU A 38 -3.58 -1.68 4.20
CA LEU A 38 -4.08 -2.29 2.96
C LEU A 38 -3.95 -3.81 2.95
N ILE A 39 -2.92 -4.39 3.59
CA ILE A 39 -2.87 -5.86 3.77
C ILE A 39 -4.08 -6.37 4.57
N LYS A 40 -4.54 -5.60 5.56
CA LYS A 40 -5.71 -5.95 6.36
C LYS A 40 -7.01 -5.87 5.56
N ASP A 41 -7.15 -4.85 4.71
CA ASP A 41 -8.40 -4.55 4.02
C ASP A 41 -8.50 -5.29 2.67
N CYS A 42 -7.37 -5.48 1.98
CA CYS A 42 -7.28 -6.10 0.66
C CYS A 42 -6.80 -7.56 0.71
N GLY A 43 -6.13 -7.98 1.79
CA GLY A 43 -5.47 -9.29 1.90
C GLY A 43 -3.96 -9.22 1.67
N ALA A 44 -3.27 -10.36 1.86
CA ALA A 44 -1.81 -10.44 1.97
C ALA A 44 -1.07 -10.32 0.61
N TYR A 45 -1.11 -9.13 0.02
CA TYR A 45 -0.32 -8.78 -1.16
C TYR A 45 1.12 -8.38 -0.80
N ASN A 46 2.05 -8.61 -1.73
CA ASN A 46 3.45 -8.22 -1.59
C ASN A 46 3.73 -6.94 -2.39
N ILE A 47 4.01 -5.85 -1.66
CA ILE A 47 4.33 -4.54 -2.24
C ILE A 47 5.53 -4.55 -3.22
N ASN A 48 6.43 -5.52 -3.10
CA ASN A 48 7.60 -5.62 -4.00
C ASN A 48 7.32 -6.42 -5.28
N GLU A 49 6.18 -7.10 -5.37
CA GLU A 49 5.85 -8.01 -6.49
C GLU A 49 4.59 -7.59 -7.23
N ASP A 50 3.63 -6.96 -6.55
CA ASP A 50 2.38 -6.50 -7.13
C ASP A 50 2.39 -4.98 -7.32
N GLU A 51 2.65 -4.55 -8.57
CA GLU A 51 2.70 -3.13 -8.93
C GLU A 51 1.36 -2.42 -8.72
N THR A 52 0.23 -3.11 -8.88
CA THR A 52 -1.09 -2.50 -8.67
C THR A 52 -1.39 -2.30 -7.19
N PHE A 53 -0.99 -3.25 -6.34
CA PHE A 53 -1.06 -3.11 -4.90
C PHE A 53 -0.08 -2.05 -4.39
N LYS A 54 1.13 -2.00 -4.95
CA LYS A 54 2.12 -0.96 -4.64
C LYS A 54 1.55 0.45 -4.90
N GLU A 55 0.87 0.63 -6.02
CA GLU A 55 0.25 1.90 -6.40
C GLU A 55 -0.76 2.39 -5.35
N ILE A 56 -1.64 1.52 -4.85
CA ILE A 56 -2.62 1.91 -3.81
C ILE A 56 -1.95 2.18 -2.46
N VAL A 57 -0.85 1.49 -2.14
CA VAL A 57 -0.03 1.81 -0.96
C VAL A 57 0.58 3.21 -1.08
N PHE A 58 1.08 3.57 -2.27
CA PHE A 58 1.62 4.91 -2.54
C PHE A 58 0.54 5.98 -2.45
N GLU A 59 -0.64 5.76 -3.01
CA GLU A 59 -1.73 6.72 -2.89
C GLU A 59 -2.19 6.91 -1.45
N ARG A 60 -2.38 5.83 -0.68
CA ARG A 60 -2.70 5.97 0.76
C ARG A 60 -1.62 6.75 1.50
N SER A 61 -0.36 6.47 1.21
CA SER A 61 0.79 7.14 1.83
C SER A 61 0.84 8.63 1.48
N ARG A 62 0.52 8.97 0.23
CA ARG A 62 0.37 10.37 -0.23
C ARG A 62 -0.77 11.08 0.50
N TYR A 63 -1.90 10.41 0.75
CA TYR A 63 -3.00 11.00 1.53
C TYR A 63 -2.60 11.24 2.99
N VAL A 64 -1.89 10.30 3.63
CA VAL A 64 -1.34 10.50 4.98
C VAL A 64 -0.36 11.67 5.03
N TYR A 65 0.59 11.72 4.09
CA TYR A 65 1.60 12.77 4.03
C TYR A 65 0.98 14.17 3.86
N ASN A 66 -0.11 14.26 3.10
CA ASN A 66 -0.83 15.52 2.85
C ASN A 66 -1.95 15.80 3.87
N ASP A 67 -2.00 15.08 4.99
CA ASP A 67 -3.02 15.23 6.04
C ASP A 67 -4.46 15.17 5.49
N ALA A 68 -4.70 14.19 4.61
CA ALA A 68 -5.94 14.02 3.86
C ALA A 68 -6.48 12.58 3.94
N LEU A 69 -6.00 11.77 4.90
CA LEU A 69 -6.30 10.34 5.00
C LEU A 69 -7.82 10.05 5.07
N GLU A 70 -8.61 10.97 5.64
CA GLU A 70 -10.06 10.85 5.76
C GLU A 70 -10.77 10.66 4.40
N TYR A 71 -10.19 11.16 3.30
CA TYR A 71 -10.76 11.05 1.96
C TYR A 71 -10.35 9.77 1.23
N PHE A 72 -9.32 9.06 1.72
CA PHE A 72 -8.74 7.92 1.00
C PHE A 72 -9.74 6.79 0.81
N ALA A 73 -10.44 6.41 1.88
CA ALA A 73 -11.35 5.26 1.86
C ALA A 73 -12.53 5.46 0.91
N GLU A 74 -13.01 6.69 0.76
CA GLU A 74 -14.06 7.04 -0.20
C GLU A 74 -13.52 7.01 -1.64
N ASN A 75 -12.38 7.67 -1.88
CA ASN A 75 -11.82 7.83 -3.22
C ASN A 75 -11.32 6.53 -3.84
N PHE A 76 -10.91 5.55 -3.03
CA PHE A 76 -10.37 4.26 -3.47
C PHE A 76 -11.26 3.07 -3.07
N LEU A 77 -12.52 3.31 -2.70
CA LEU A 77 -13.44 2.26 -2.22
C LEU A 77 -13.55 1.11 -3.21
N THR A 78 -13.65 1.42 -4.51
CA THR A 78 -13.81 0.42 -5.57
C THR A 78 -12.57 -0.45 -5.69
N GLU A 79 -11.38 0.16 -5.67
CA GLU A 79 -10.09 -0.52 -5.77
C GLU A 79 -9.86 -1.43 -4.57
N ILE A 80 -10.08 -0.93 -3.34
CA ILE A 80 -9.94 -1.72 -2.10
C ILE A 80 -10.84 -2.95 -2.15
N ASN A 81 -12.13 -2.77 -2.50
CA ASN A 81 -13.07 -3.88 -2.60
C ASN A 81 -12.65 -4.88 -3.69
N SER A 82 -12.13 -4.39 -4.82
CA SER A 82 -11.71 -5.24 -5.93
C SER A 82 -10.52 -6.12 -5.53
N PHE A 83 -9.52 -5.58 -4.84
CA PHE A 83 -8.42 -6.37 -4.30
C PHE A 83 -8.91 -7.39 -3.26
N GLY A 84 -9.73 -6.97 -2.29
CA GLY A 84 -10.26 -7.87 -1.26
C GLY A 84 -11.03 -9.05 -1.84
N ILE A 85 -11.89 -8.81 -2.84
CA ILE A 85 -12.63 -9.86 -3.54
C ILE A 85 -11.68 -10.77 -4.34
N ALA A 86 -10.72 -10.19 -5.06
CA ALA A 86 -9.76 -10.97 -5.85
C ALA A 86 -8.94 -11.91 -4.96
N LYS A 87 -8.47 -11.43 -3.80
CA LYS A 87 -7.69 -12.26 -2.88
C LYS A 87 -8.52 -13.38 -2.25
N ALA A 88 -9.75 -13.09 -1.84
CA ALA A 88 -10.67 -14.11 -1.33
C ALA A 88 -10.94 -15.21 -2.37
N LEU A 89 -11.11 -14.85 -3.65
CA LEU A 89 -11.31 -15.83 -4.73
C LEU A 89 -10.05 -16.67 -5.02
N GLU A 90 -8.85 -16.11 -4.84
CA GLU A 90 -7.59 -16.85 -4.94
C GLU A 90 -7.48 -17.91 -3.83
N GLU A 91 -7.76 -17.52 -2.58
CA GLU A 91 -7.71 -18.41 -1.42
C GLU A 91 -8.72 -19.56 -1.53
N ILE A 92 -9.95 -19.29 -1.99
CA ILE A 92 -10.97 -20.33 -2.21
C ILE A 92 -10.53 -21.35 -3.26
N LYS A 93 -9.81 -20.94 -4.31
CA LYS A 93 -9.32 -21.87 -5.34
C LYS A 93 -8.24 -22.80 -4.78
N LEU A 94 -7.36 -22.28 -3.91
CA LEU A 94 -6.29 -23.06 -3.30
C LEU A 94 -6.81 -24.14 -2.35
N ASP A 95 -7.93 -23.90 -1.67
CA ASP A 95 -8.55 -24.88 -0.76
C ASP A 95 -9.36 -25.97 -1.50
N GLY A 96 -9.67 -25.75 -2.78
CA GLY A 96 -10.52 -26.64 -3.60
C GLY A 96 -9.75 -27.62 -4.50
N ASP A 97 -8.43 -27.46 -4.64
CA ASP A 97 -7.51 -28.32 -5.40
C ASP A 97 -6.78 -29.33 -4.48
#